data_AF-A0A933AV43-F1
#
_entry.id   AF-A0A933AV43-F1
#
_cell.length_a   1.000
_cell.length_b   1.000
_cell.length_c   1.000
_cell.angle_alpha   90.00
_cell.angle_beta   90.00
_cell.angle_gamma   90.00
#
_symmetry.space_group_name_H-M   'P 1'
#
loop_
_entity.id
_entity.type
_entity.pdbx_description
1 polymer ?
#
loop_
_entity_poly.entity_id
_entity_poly.type
_entity_poly.pdbx_seq_one_letter_code
_entity_poly.pdbx_strand_id
1 'polypeptide(L)' 'MMLFWVLIIGGVGVLVVWLLQQGRPAGIGAGPAQPRALEILKERYARGEITLEQYEQMRRDIEAK' A
#
# COMPACT_ATOMS: atom_id res chain seq x y z
N MET A 1 6.92 -12.42 -24.36
CA MET A 1 5.72 -11.57 -24.19
C MET A 1 5.26 -11.49 -22.73
N MET A 2 5.04 -12.60 -22.02
CA MET A 2 4.64 -12.57 -20.60
C MET A 2 5.77 -12.07 -19.65
N LEU A 3 7.03 -12.44 -19.94
CA LEU A 3 8.19 -11.98 -19.17
C LEU A 3 8.38 -10.46 -19.23
N PHE A 4 8.02 -9.84 -20.35
CA PHE A 4 8.05 -8.40 -20.54
C PHE A 4 7.03 -7.70 -19.64
N TRP A 5 5.83 -8.27 -19.50
CA TRP A 5 4.82 -7.76 -18.57
C TRP A 5 5.22 -7.90 -17.10
N VAL A 6 5.86 -9.01 -16.72
CA VAL A 6 6.36 -9.20 -15.34
C VAL A 6 7.45 -8.17 -15.00
N LEU A 7 8.36 -7.88 -15.94
CA LEU A 7 9.38 -6.85 -15.76
C LEU A 7 8.78 -5.45 -15.66
N ILE A 8 7.75 -5.15 -16.46
CA ILE A 8 7.03 -3.86 -16.37
C ILE A 8 6.31 -3.73 -15.03
N ILE A 9 5.54 -4.74 -14.61
CA ILE A 9 4.79 -4.72 -13.35
C ILE A 9 5.75 -4.64 -12.15
N GLY A 10 6.84 -5.40 -12.18
CA GLY A 10 7.88 -5.36 -11.15
C GLY A 10 8.59 -4.01 -11.10
N GLY A 11 8.98 -3.45 -12.25
CA GLY A 11 9.65 -2.15 -12.34
C GLY A 11 8.77 -1.01 -11.86
N VAL A 12 7.50 -0.99 -12.26
CA VAL A 12 6.51 0.01 -11.78
C VAL A 12 6.28 -0.14 -10.28
N GLY A 13 6.17 -1.38 -9.77
CA GLY A 13 6.03 -1.64 -8.34
C GLY A 13 7.18 -1.08 -7.52
N VAL A 14 8.43 -1.32 -7.95
CA VAL A 14 9.63 -0.78 -7.30
C VAL A 14 9.67 0.74 -7.36
N LEU A 15 9.34 1.34 -8.51
CA LEU A 15 9.32 2.80 -8.68
C LEU A 15 8.30 3.46 -7.74
N VAL A 16 7.10 2.87 -7.62
CA VAL A 16 6.03 3.36 -6.73
C VAL A 16 6.46 3.23 -5.26
N VAL A 17 7.06 2.11 -4.86
CA VAL A 17 7.57 1.93 -3.49
C VAL A 17 8.67 2.94 -3.17
N TRP A 18 9.58 3.20 -4.11
CA TRP A 18 10.65 4.16 -3.93
C TRP A 18 10.13 5.60 -3.80
N LEU A 19 9.17 5.99 -4.65
CA LEU A 19 8.53 7.31 -4.60
C LEU A 19 7.76 7.54 -3.28
N LEU A 20 7.09 6.50 -2.76
CA LEU A 20 6.37 6.55 -1.49
C LEU A 20 7.32 6.61 -0.27
N GLN A 21 8.52 6.05 -0.37
CA GLN A 21 9.54 6.16 0.68
C GLN A 21 10.19 7.55 0.71
N GLN A 22 10.34 8.19 -0.45
CA GLN A 22 10.90 9.54 -0.55
C GLN A 22 9.94 10.64 -0.06
N GLY A 23 8.63 10.36 -0.09
CA GLY A 23 7.57 11.27 0.35
C GLY A 23 7.15 11.17 1.81
N ARG A 24 7.90 10.47 2.69
CA ARG A 24 7.63 10.44 4.13
C ARG A 24 8.41 11.55 4.85
N PRO A 25 7.86 12.76 5.07
CA PRO A 25 8.39 13.61 6.11
C PRO A 25 8.17 12.88 7.44
N ALA A 26 9.26 12.61 8.15
CA ALA A 26 9.22 12.20 9.54
C ALA A 26 8.47 13.31 10.33
N GLY A 27 7.19 13.10 10.63
CA GLY A 27 6.34 14.17 11.13
C GLY A 27 5.02 13.69 11.72
N ILE A 28 5.11 13.31 12.99
CA ILE A 28 4.08 13.31 14.04
C ILE A 28 2.87 14.24 13.74
N GLY A 29 1.64 13.73 13.84
CA GLY A 29 0.38 14.53 13.92
C GLY A 29 -0.83 13.77 13.35
N ALA A 30 -1.78 13.29 14.16
CA ALA A 30 -3.02 13.99 14.49
C ALA A 30 -3.88 14.36 13.25
N GLY A 31 -4.57 13.36 12.69
CA GLY A 31 -5.60 13.46 11.62
C GLY A 31 -6.45 12.18 11.65
N PRO A 32 -7.68 12.16 11.08
CA PRO A 32 -8.77 11.26 11.46
C PRO A 32 -8.35 9.79 11.39
N ALA A 33 -8.95 8.91 12.19
CA ALA A 33 -8.49 7.52 12.32
C ALA A 33 -8.47 6.70 11.00
N GLN A 34 -9.08 7.20 9.94
CA GLN A 34 -9.26 6.53 8.64
C GLN A 34 -7.99 6.45 7.78
N PRO A 35 -7.21 7.53 7.54
CA PRO A 35 -5.92 7.46 6.87
C PRO A 35 -4.94 6.49 7.56
N ARG A 36 -4.93 6.44 8.90
CA ARG A 36 -4.07 5.50 9.64
C ARG A 36 -4.46 4.04 9.41
N ALA A 37 -5.75 3.71 9.40
CA ALA A 37 -6.19 2.34 9.22
C ALA A 37 -5.81 1.80 7.82
N LEU A 38 -6.02 2.61 6.78
CA LEU A 38 -5.63 2.26 5.40
C LEU A 38 -4.11 2.22 5.21
N GLU A 39 -3.37 3.14 5.83
CA GLU A 39 -1.90 3.15 5.78
C GLU A 39 -1.31 1.93 6.48
N ILE A 40 -1.83 1.54 7.65
CA ILE A 40 -1.43 0.32 8.35
C ILE A 40 -1.74 -0.91 7.49
N LEU A 41 -2.91 -0.95 6.86
CA LEU A 41 -3.31 -2.06 6.00
C LEU A 41 -2.39 -2.18 4.77
N LYS A 42 -2.07 -1.05 4.13
CA LYS A 42 -1.14 -0.96 3.01
C LYS A 42 0.28 -1.36 3.42
N GLU A 43 0.71 -0.98 4.61
CA GLU A 43 2.00 -1.37 5.16
C GLU A 43 2.06 -2.88 5.45
N ARG A 44 0.99 -3.49 5.98
CA ARG A 44 0.92 -4.94 6.21
C ARG A 44 0.89 -5.74 4.92
N TYR A 45 0.17 -5.26 3.91
CA TYR A 45 0.17 -5.85 2.57
C TYR A 45 1.56 -5.76 1.93
N ALA A 46 2.22 -4.61 2.05
CA ALA A 46 3.59 -4.41 1.57
C ALA A 46 4.62 -5.27 2.33
N ARG A 47 4.37 -5.54 3.63
CA ARG A 47 5.14 -6.49 4.44
C ARG A 47 4.82 -7.96 4.12
N GLY A 48 3.77 -8.24 3.34
CA GLY A 48 3.30 -9.59 3.04
C GLY A 48 2.61 -10.30 4.21
N GLU A 49 2.25 -9.57 5.27
CA GLU A 49 1.51 -10.11 6.43
C GLU A 49 0.06 -10.46 6.06
N ILE A 50 -0.47 -9.86 4.99
CA ILE A 50 -1.81 -10.09 4.46
C ILE A 50 -1.76 -10.27 2.94
N THR A 51 -2.65 -11.11 2.41
CA THR A 51 -2.78 -11.31 0.95
C THR A 51 -3.56 -10.16 0.31
N LEU A 52 -3.49 -10.05 -1.03
CA LEU A 52 -4.23 -9.02 -1.78
C LEU A 52 -5.74 -9.10 -1.51
N GLU A 53 -6.29 -10.31 -1.43
CA GLU A 53 -7.70 -10.55 -1.11
C GLU A 53 -8.09 -9.99 0.26
N GLN A 54 -7.24 -10.22 1.28
CA GLN A 54 -7.45 -9.71 2.64
C GLN A 54 -7.32 -8.18 2.69
N TYR A 55 -6.36 -7.61 1.96
CA TYR A 55 -6.20 -6.17 1.80
C TYR A 55 -7.46 -5.55 1.18
N GLU A 56 -7.98 -6.12 0.08
CA GLU A 56 -9.16 -5.58 -0.57
C GLU A 56 -10.42 -5.68 0.29
N GLN A 57 -10.60 -6.79 1.02
CA GLN A 57 -11.73 -6.95 1.93
C GLN A 57 -11.69 -5.90 3.05
N MET A 58 -10.56 -5.77 3.75
CA MET A 58 -10.42 -4.79 4.83
C MET A 58 -10.47 -3.35 4.33
N ARG A 59 -9.95 -3.06 3.13
CA ARG A 59 -10.03 -1.73 2.51
C ARG A 59 -11.49 -1.34 2.26
N ARG A 60 -12.29 -2.27 1.70
CA ARG A 60 -13.72 -2.07 1.45
C ARG A 60 -14.48 -1.84 2.76
N ASP A 61 -14.19 -2.60 3.80
CA ASP A 61 -14.84 -2.44 5.11
C ASP A 61 -14.53 -1.08 5.76
N ILE A 62 -13.31 -0.56 5.59
CA ILE A 62 -12.90 0.76 6.10
C ILE A 62 -13.51 1.91 5.27
N GLU A 63 -13.71 1.71 3.97
CA GLU A 63 -14.29 2.67 3.04
C GLU A 63 -15.83 2.71 3.10
N ALA A 64 -16.46 1.60 3.47
CA ALA A 64 -17.92 1.46 3.62
C ALA A 64 -18.46 2.00 4.97
N LYS A 65 -17.60 2.58 5.82
CA LYS A 65 -17.93 3.03 7.18
C LYS A 65 -17.71 4.53 7.35
#